data_AF-A0AAW8KI15-F1
#
_entry.id   AF-A0AAW8KI15-F1
#
_cell.length_a   1.000
_cell.length_b   1.000
_cell.length_c   1.000
_cell.angle_alpha   90.00
_cell.angle_beta   90.00
_cell.angle_gamma   90.00
#
_symmetry.space_group_name_H-M   'P 1'
#
loop_
_entity.id
_entity.type
_entity.pdbx_description
1 polymer ?
#
loop_
_entity_poly.entity_id
_entity_poly.type
_entity_poly.pdbx_seq_one_letter_code
_entity_poly.pdbx_strand_id
1 'polypeptide(L)' 'MSIEDIFPNPNQPRTHFNESELEELSESIRENGVLQPLLVRKNGAK' A
#
# COMPACT_ATOMS: atom_id res chain seq x y z
N MET A 1 -7.05 -0.41 -12.76
CA MET A 1 -7.28 -1.00 -11.42
C MET A 1 -7.48 0.19 -10.51
N SER A 2 -8.64 0.26 -9.88
CA SER A 2 -8.96 1.33 -8.95
C SER A 2 -8.42 1.00 -7.56
N ILE A 3 -8.36 1.98 -6.66
CA ILE A 3 -7.92 1.74 -5.29
C ILE A 3 -8.88 0.79 -4.55
N GLU A 4 -10.16 0.81 -4.92
CA GLU A 4 -11.20 -0.06 -4.40
C GLU A 4 -11.03 -1.54 -4.82
N ASP A 5 -10.20 -1.82 -5.83
CA ASP A 5 -9.88 -3.19 -6.26
C ASP A 5 -8.76 -3.81 -5.41
N ILE A 6 -8.11 -3.04 -4.52
CA ILE A 6 -6.96 -3.46 -3.71
C ILE A 6 -7.41 -3.75 -2.29
N PHE A 7 -7.09 -4.94 -1.80
CA PHE A 7 -7.42 -5.39 -0.45
C PHE A 7 -6.14 -5.57 0.39
N PRO A 8 -6.23 -5.42 1.73
CA PRO A 8 -5.10 -5.69 2.62
C PRO A 8 -4.54 -7.11 2.42
N ASN A 9 -3.22 -7.26 2.55
CA ASN A 9 -2.59 -8.57 2.52
C ASN A 9 -3.12 -9.42 3.69
N PRO A 10 -3.77 -10.58 3.45
CA PRO A 10 -4.30 -11.43 4.53
C PRO A 10 -3.20 -11.97 5.45
N ASN A 11 -1.95 -12.03 4.97
CA ASN A 11 -0.78 -12.46 5.72
C ASN A 11 0.15 -11.27 6.02
N GLN A 12 -0.38 -10.07 6.25
CA GLN A 12 0.42 -8.89 6.55
C GLN A 12 1.21 -9.08 7.87
N PRO A 13 2.55 -9.21 7.85
CA PRO A 13 3.33 -9.38 9.08
C PRO A 13 3.41 -8.09 9.90
N ARG A 14 3.35 -6.91 9.25
CA ARG A 14 3.37 -5.62 9.94
C ARG A 14 1.98 -5.30 10.48
N THR A 15 1.78 -5.48 11.78
CA THR A 15 0.50 -5.20 12.47
C THR A 15 0.45 -3.82 13.14
N HIS A 16 1.60 -3.15 13.28
CA HIS A 16 1.70 -1.81 13.85
C HIS A 16 2.30 -0.83 12.84
N PHE A 17 1.66 0.33 12.71
CA PHE A 17 2.12 1.45 11.90
C PHE A 17 2.29 2.66 12.81
N ASN A 18 3.45 3.31 12.69
CA ASN A 18 3.69 4.58 13.36
C ASN A 18 3.05 5.69 12.51
N GLU A 19 2.20 6.52 13.12
CA GLU A 19 1.47 7.59 12.43
C GLU A 19 2.40 8.64 11.82
N SER A 20 3.50 8.99 12.52
CA SER A 20 4.49 9.95 12.00
C SER A 20 5.18 9.42 10.75
N GLU A 21 5.61 8.15 10.76
CA GLU A 21 6.25 7.52 9.59
C GLU A 21 5.30 7.42 8.40
N LEU A 22 4.00 7.18 8.66
CA LEU A 22 2.98 7.14 7.60
C LEU A 22 2.76 8.52 6.98
N GLU A 23 2.71 9.58 7.80
CA GLU A 23 2.55 10.95 7.30
C GLU A 23 3.75 11.36 6.44
N GLU A 24 4.97 11.11 6.93
CA GLU A 24 6.22 11.37 6.19
C GLU A 24 6.26 10.62 4.85
N LEU A 25 5.86 9.34 4.84
CA LEU A 25 5.77 8.57 3.61
C LEU A 25 4.73 9.15 2.65
N SER A 26 3.59 9.61 3.17
CA SER A 26 2.52 10.19 2.36
C SER A 26 2.94 11.50 1.69
N GLU A 27 3.65 12.37 2.41
CA GLU A 27 4.20 13.61 1.85
C GLU A 27 5.24 13.30 0.77
N SER A 28 6.14 12.35 1.04
CA SER A 28 7.14 11.91 0.06
C SER A 28 6.50 11.39 -1.24
N ILE A 29 5.42 10.62 -1.14
CA ILE A 29 4.67 10.11 -2.29
C ILE A 29 3.94 11.24 -3.03
N ARG A 30 3.43 12.26 -2.35
CA ARG A 30 2.80 13.43 -3.01
C ARG A 30 3.80 14.21 -3.85
N GLU A 31 5.03 14.36 -3.37
CA GLU A 31 6.08 15.11 -4.06
C GLU A 31 6.71 14.32 -5.21
N ASN A 32 7.06 13.06 -4.97
CA ASN A 32 7.90 12.26 -5.88
C ASN A 32 7.13 11.17 -6.62
N GLY A 33 5.86 10.93 -6.26
CA GLY A 33 5.12 9.76 -6.65
C GLY A 33 5.58 8.50 -5.93
N VAL A 34 4.97 7.36 -6.28
CA VAL A 34 5.37 6.06 -5.76
C VAL A 34 6.61 5.57 -6.51
N LEU A 35 7.75 5.52 -5.82
CA LEU A 35 9.04 5.12 -6.42
C LEU A 35 9.06 3.66 -6.88
N GLN A 36 8.50 2.76 -6.07
CA GLN A 36 8.47 1.33 -6.36
C GLN A 36 7.04 0.86 -6.57
N PRO A 37 6.74 0.15 -7.68
CA PRO A 37 5.40 -0.35 -7.91
C PRO A 37 4.97 -1.33 -6.82
N LEU A 38 3.69 -1.26 -6.45
CA LEU A 38 3.11 -2.19 -5.50
C LEU A 38 2.92 -3.57 -6.16
N LEU A 39 3.36 -4.62 -5.48
CA LEU A 39 3.11 -5.99 -5.89
C LEU A 39 1.75 -6.44 -5.37
N VAL A 40 0.88 -6.82 -6.29
CA VAL A 40 -0.45 -7.37 -5.98
C VAL A 40 -0.67 -8.69 -6.71
N ARG A 41 -1.50 -9.54 -6.12
CA ARG A 41 -2.05 -10.74 -6.77
C ARG A 41 -3.55 -10.58 -6.90
N LYS A 42 -4.13 -11.08 -8.00
CA LYS A 42 -5.58 -11.17 -8.10
C LYS A 42 -6.08 -12.09 -6.98
N ASN A 43 -6.96 -11.58 -6.12
CA ASN A 43 -7.77 -12.46 -5.28
C ASN A 43 -8.63 -13.28 -6.25
N GLY A 44 -8.52 -14.62 -6.14
CA GLY A 44 -8.94 -15.56 -7.18
C GLY A 44 -10.24 -15.17 -7.88
N ALA A 45 -10.14 -14.91 -9.18
CA ALA A 45 -11.28 -14.87 -10.08
C ALA A 45 -10.97 -15.82 -11.25
N LYS A 46 -11.35 -17.09 -11.03
CA LYS A 46 -11.29 -18.24 -11.94
C LYS A 46 -9.91 -18.75 -12.34
#